data_AF-A0A914H0X8-F1
#
_entry.id   AF-A0A914H0X8-F1
#
_cell.length_a   1.000
_cell.length_b   1.000
_cell.length_c   1.000
_cell.angle_alpha   90.00
_cell.angle_beta   90.00
_cell.angle_gamma   90.00
#
_symmetry.space_group_name_H-M   'P 1'
#
loop_
_entity.id
_entity.type
_entity.pdbx_description
1 polymer ?
#
loop_
_entity_poly.entity_id
_entity_poly.type
_entity_poly.pdbx_seq_one_letter_code
_entity_poly.pdbx_strand_id
1 'polypeptide(L)'
;MHYFLLSRAYCSAKASPLALTQELVSRLERLSALRMQLPDDARNLTDDIRLAERIFNVDTKGVNPLYNVSEDCISCPLRNDVPGPTSMNETLANARKTFEGKMAARTRTIKQLMSGPLVRVACPTNRLLNERTEYGRRMKRLSHRIFGEVTLQADKKTMRVAEIMAAEPWEQQAKLSEKYYPNTPMFHYLVKMLKMHGLFFDEHLVWREVQNEIRIAKGKIIHPPIGAGKQKTKGKI
;
A
#
# COMPACT_ATOMS: atom_id res chain seq x y z
N MET A 1 32.52 24.97 -7.08
CA MET A 1 32.17 26.11 -6.22
C MET A 1 32.15 27.39 -7.04
N HIS A 2 31.17 27.57 -7.94
CA HIS A 2 31.06 28.81 -8.73
C HIS A 2 29.68 29.00 -9.38
N TYR A 3 28.58 28.76 -8.66
CA TYR A 3 27.24 29.12 -9.15
C TYR A 3 26.33 29.57 -8.00
N PHE A 4 26.72 30.66 -7.35
CA PHE A 4 25.83 31.50 -6.55
C PHE A 4 26.24 32.94 -6.89
N LEU A 5 25.27 33.86 -6.98
CA LEU A 5 25.39 35.30 -7.32
C LEU A 5 24.83 35.76 -8.68
N LEU A 6 23.71 35.18 -9.14
CA LEU A 6 22.76 35.94 -9.99
C LEU A 6 21.33 35.89 -9.42
N SER A 7 21.23 35.96 -8.09
CA SER A 7 19.98 36.15 -7.37
C SER A 7 20.00 37.53 -6.71
N ARG A 8 19.44 38.53 -7.43
CA ARG A 8 18.74 39.72 -6.92
C ARG A 8 18.88 40.88 -7.90
N ALA A 9 17.82 41.12 -8.66
CA ALA A 9 17.19 42.44 -8.80
C ALA A 9 15.96 42.34 -9.72
N TYR A 10 14.95 41.56 -9.34
CA TYR A 10 13.60 41.90 -9.79
C TYR A 10 13.02 42.85 -8.75
N CYS A 11 13.29 44.14 -8.97
CA CYS A 11 12.56 45.22 -8.34
C CYS A 11 11.10 45.05 -8.73
N SER A 12 10.23 44.88 -7.75
CA SER A 12 8.77 44.81 -7.89
C SER A 12 8.25 46.18 -8.35
N ALA A 13 8.46 46.49 -9.62
CA ALA A 13 7.70 47.51 -10.30
C ALA A 13 6.34 46.89 -10.59
N LYS A 14 5.26 47.46 -10.03
CA LYS A 14 3.88 47.10 -10.39
C LYS A 14 3.73 47.33 -11.88
N ALA A 15 3.90 46.28 -12.68
CA ALA A 15 3.64 46.33 -14.11
C ALA A 15 2.13 46.51 -14.27
N SER A 16 1.72 47.58 -14.96
CA SER A 16 0.39 47.65 -15.53
C SER A 16 0.14 46.39 -16.38
N PRO A 17 -1.07 45.82 -16.38
CA PRO A 17 -1.36 44.64 -17.18
C PRO A 17 -0.92 44.90 -18.61
N LEU A 18 0.01 44.10 -19.11
CA LEU A 18 0.62 44.29 -20.42
C LEU A 18 -0.45 44.04 -21.49
N ALA A 19 -1.01 45.12 -22.05
CA ALA A 19 -1.93 45.01 -23.17
C ALA A 19 -1.15 44.49 -24.39
N LEU A 20 -1.61 43.36 -24.93
CA LEU A 20 -0.96 42.71 -26.06
C LEU A 20 -1.18 43.55 -27.33
N THR A 21 -0.20 44.37 -27.70
CA THR A 21 -0.26 45.18 -28.92
C THR A 21 0.00 44.31 -30.14
N GLN A 22 -0.61 44.66 -31.29
CA GLN A 22 -0.44 43.91 -32.54
C GLN A 22 1.03 43.86 -33.01
N GLU A 23 1.81 44.92 -32.74
CA GLU A 23 3.25 44.94 -33.00
C GLU A 23 4.00 43.90 -32.17
N LEU A 24 3.67 43.80 -30.87
CA LEU A 24 4.28 42.83 -29.97
C LEU A 24 3.93 41.40 -30.37
N VAL A 25 2.66 41.14 -30.73
CA VAL A 25 2.22 39.87 -31.31
C VAL A 25 3.07 39.50 -32.52
N SER A 26 3.21 40.40 -33.49
CA SER A 26 3.97 40.14 -34.71
C SER A 26 5.45 39.86 -34.44
N ARG A 27 6.03 40.52 -33.42
CA ARG A 27 7.41 40.29 -32.99
C ARG A 27 7.55 38.93 -32.32
N LEU A 28 6.57 38.55 -31.51
CA LEU A 28 6.56 37.28 -30.79
C LEU A 28 6.43 36.11 -31.76
N GLU A 29 5.55 36.21 -32.77
CA GLU A 29 5.43 35.23 -33.85
C GLU A 29 6.74 35.03 -34.63
N ARG A 30 7.49 36.12 -34.86
CA ARG A 30 8.80 36.05 -35.53
C ARG A 30 9.86 35.36 -34.67
N LEU A 31 9.85 35.61 -33.35
CA LEU A 31 10.83 35.06 -32.42
C LEU A 31 10.56 33.60 -32.07
N SER A 32 9.30 33.24 -31.82
CA SER A 32 8.88 31.88 -31.47
C SER A 32 8.62 30.99 -32.68
N ALA A 33 8.59 31.57 -33.89
CA ALA A 33 8.15 30.95 -35.15
C ALA A 33 6.72 30.38 -35.11
N LEU A 34 5.94 30.66 -34.05
CA LEU A 34 4.56 30.19 -33.87
C LEU A 34 3.60 31.19 -34.53
N ARG A 35 2.69 30.70 -35.37
CA ARG A 35 1.68 31.53 -36.05
C ARG A 35 0.41 31.58 -35.21
N MET A 36 0.04 32.74 -34.68
CA MET A 36 -1.20 32.95 -33.92
C MET A 36 -2.28 33.44 -34.88
N GLN A 37 -2.72 32.55 -35.77
CA GLN A 37 -3.69 32.88 -36.83
C GLN A 37 -5.12 32.94 -36.30
N LEU A 38 -5.43 32.17 -35.27
CA LEU A 38 -6.77 32.08 -34.72
C LEU A 38 -6.95 33.15 -33.62
N PRO A 39 -8.09 33.87 -33.57
CA PRO A 39 -8.34 34.86 -32.52
C PRO A 39 -8.31 34.25 -31.11
N ASP A 40 -8.50 32.94 -30.98
CA ASP A 40 -8.42 32.23 -29.71
C ASP A 40 -6.98 32.03 -29.22
N ASP A 41 -5.98 31.98 -30.10
CA ASP A 41 -4.57 31.82 -29.72
C ASP A 41 -4.08 33.05 -28.94
N ALA A 42 -4.44 34.25 -29.42
CA ALA A 42 -4.13 35.50 -28.77
C ALA A 42 -4.83 35.63 -27.41
N ARG A 43 -6.06 35.10 -27.27
CA ARG A 43 -6.81 35.08 -26.00
C ARG A 43 -6.17 34.14 -24.98
N ASN A 44 -5.81 32.93 -25.39
CA ASN A 44 -5.12 31.97 -24.54
C ASN A 44 -3.80 32.57 -24.05
N LEU A 45 -3.03 33.23 -24.93
CA LEU A 45 -1.80 33.90 -24.54
C LEU A 45 -2.03 35.03 -23.53
N THR A 46 -3.10 35.82 -23.68
CA THR A 46 -3.43 36.85 -22.69
C THR A 46 -3.82 36.25 -21.33
N ASP A 47 -4.53 35.12 -21.32
CA ASP A 47 -4.90 34.43 -20.10
C ASP A 47 -3.68 33.78 -19.42
N ASP A 48 -2.76 33.20 -20.19
CA ASP A 48 -1.50 32.64 -19.70
C ASP A 48 -0.62 33.70 -19.04
N ILE A 49 -0.48 34.87 -19.68
CA ILE A 49 0.26 36.01 -19.12
C ILE A 49 -0.37 36.43 -17.79
N ARG A 50 -1.71 36.54 -17.75
CA ARG A 50 -2.45 36.91 -16.53
C ARG A 50 -2.25 35.91 -15.40
N LEU A 51 -2.22 34.62 -15.72
CA LEU A 51 -1.97 33.55 -14.74
C LEU A 51 -0.53 33.57 -14.25
N ALA A 52 0.44 33.78 -15.13
CA ALA A 52 1.85 33.89 -14.78
C ALA A 52 2.10 35.10 -13.86
N GLU A 53 1.54 36.27 -14.18
CA GLU A 53 1.61 37.46 -13.33
C GLU A 53 1.08 37.18 -11.91
N ARG A 54 0.01 36.37 -11.80
CA ARG A 54 -0.54 35.97 -10.50
C ARG A 54 0.43 35.11 -9.70
N ILE A 55 1.17 34.21 -10.36
CA ILE A 55 2.16 33.33 -9.72
C ILE A 55 3.35 34.14 -9.20
N PHE A 56 3.86 35.09 -9.98
CA PHE A 56 5.01 35.91 -9.59
C PHE A 56 4.71 36.88 -8.42
N ASN A 57 3.44 37.23 -8.21
CA ASN A 57 3.02 38.14 -7.14
C ASN A 57 2.73 37.46 -5.80
N VAL A 58 2.94 36.14 -5.67
CA VAL A 58 2.75 35.42 -4.40
C VAL A 58 3.96 35.62 -3.48
N ASP A 59 3.72 36.04 -2.24
CA ASP A 59 4.77 36.15 -1.22
C ASP A 59 5.36 34.76 -0.89
N THR A 60 6.58 34.49 -1.36
CA THR A 60 7.31 33.21 -1.12
C THR A 60 8.24 33.26 0.10
N LYS A 61 8.11 34.28 0.96
CA LYS A 61 8.96 34.42 2.15
C LYS A 61 8.66 33.29 3.14
N GLY A 62 9.66 32.42 3.39
CA GLY A 62 9.59 31.35 4.39
C GLY A 62 9.14 29.97 3.89
N VAL A 63 8.94 29.81 2.58
CA VAL A 63 8.66 28.50 1.97
C VAL A 63 9.95 27.96 1.36
N ASN A 64 10.38 26.77 1.79
CA ASN A 64 11.46 26.07 1.12
C ASN A 64 10.98 25.65 -0.28
N PRO A 65 11.79 25.87 -1.34
CA PRO A 65 11.43 25.40 -2.67
C PRO A 65 11.18 23.88 -2.61
N LEU A 66 10.19 23.41 -3.37
CA LEU A 66 9.87 21.99 -3.43
C LEU A 66 11.13 21.23 -3.90
N TYR A 67 11.69 20.42 -3.02
CA TYR A 67 12.86 19.60 -3.33
C TYR A 67 12.43 18.51 -4.31
N ASN A 68 12.94 18.58 -5.54
CA ASN A 68 12.65 17.60 -6.57
C ASN A 68 13.75 16.54 -6.53
N VAL A 69 13.43 15.36 -5.98
CA VAL A 69 14.38 14.23 -5.91
C VAL A 69 15.00 13.96 -7.30
N SER A 70 14.24 14.16 -8.37
CA SER A 70 14.67 13.96 -9.75
C SER A 70 15.80 14.90 -10.21
N GLU A 71 15.85 16.14 -9.70
CA GLU A 71 16.87 17.12 -10.09
C GLU A 71 18.23 16.81 -9.46
N ASP A 72 18.23 16.21 -8.27
CA ASP A 72 19.44 15.73 -7.59
C ASP A 72 19.83 14.29 -8.01
N CYS A 73 18.90 13.52 -8.56
CA CYS A 73 19.12 12.14 -9.01
C CYS A 73 19.75 12.01 -10.42
N ILE A 74 20.50 12.99 -10.92
CA ILE A 74 21.27 12.81 -12.17
C ILE A 74 22.37 11.75 -11.99
N SER A 75 22.78 11.48 -10.74
CA SER A 75 23.61 10.33 -10.40
C SER A 75 23.37 9.96 -8.94
N CYS A 76 22.52 8.97 -8.66
CA CYS A 76 22.63 8.27 -7.38
C CYS A 76 24.03 7.63 -7.37
N PRO A 77 24.98 8.08 -6.53
CA PRO A 77 26.30 7.49 -6.53
C PRO A 77 26.14 6.02 -6.13
N LEU A 78 26.48 5.09 -7.03
CA LEU A 78 26.53 3.69 -6.66
C LEU A 78 27.52 3.56 -5.51
N ARG A 79 27.12 2.84 -4.45
CA ARG A 79 28.06 2.47 -3.40
C ARG A 79 29.20 1.67 -4.06
N ASN A 80 30.43 2.14 -3.92
CA ASN A 80 31.58 1.41 -4.42
C ASN A 80 31.63 0.02 -3.77
N ASP A 81 31.62 -1.03 -4.58
CA ASP A 81 31.74 -2.41 -4.10
C ASP A 81 33.17 -2.63 -3.58
N VAL A 82 33.33 -2.49 -2.27
CA VAL A 82 34.57 -2.87 -1.58
C VAL A 82 34.43 -4.34 -1.18
N PRO A 83 35.15 -5.27 -1.83
CA PRO A 83 35.13 -6.67 -1.43
C PRO A 83 35.75 -6.80 -0.04
N GLY A 84 34.94 -7.14 0.96
CA GLY A 84 35.43 -7.54 2.27
C GLY A 84 36.04 -8.95 2.22
N PRO A 85 37.03 -9.28 3.06
CA PRO A 85 37.56 -10.62 3.14
C PRO A 85 36.46 -11.56 3.66
N THR A 86 35.84 -12.31 2.76
CA THR A 86 34.81 -13.31 3.09
C THR A 86 35.41 -14.70 2.95
N SER A 87 35.30 -15.51 4.00
CA SER A 87 35.75 -16.90 3.96
C SER A 87 34.68 -17.78 3.28
N MET A 88 35.11 -18.73 2.45
CA MET A 88 34.19 -19.64 1.73
C MET A 88 33.21 -20.36 2.67
N ASN A 89 33.64 -20.63 3.91
CA ASN A 89 32.84 -21.31 4.93
C ASN A 89 31.72 -20.41 5.48
N GLU A 90 31.93 -19.10 5.62
CA GLU A 90 30.89 -18.15 6.06
C GLU A 90 29.83 -17.95 4.98
N THR A 91 30.24 -17.88 3.71
CA THR A 91 29.33 -17.70 2.57
C THR A 91 28.41 -18.92 2.39
N LEU A 92 28.93 -20.12 2.67
CA LEU A 92 28.19 -21.39 2.54
C LEU A 92 27.43 -21.82 3.80
N ALA A 93 27.56 -21.10 4.92
CA ALA A 93 26.84 -21.41 6.16
C ALA A 93 25.31 -21.38 5.99
N ASN A 94 24.80 -20.49 5.13
CA ASN A 94 23.37 -20.36 4.82
C ASN A 94 22.86 -21.40 3.82
N ALA A 95 23.75 -22.12 3.11
CA ALA A 95 23.37 -23.10 2.08
C ALA A 95 23.18 -24.52 2.64
N ARG A 96 23.24 -24.71 3.97
CA ARG A 96 23.08 -26.02 4.59
C ARG A 96 21.63 -26.50 4.41
N LYS A 97 21.42 -27.56 3.62
CA LYS A 97 20.11 -28.20 3.44
C LYS A 97 19.61 -28.75 4.78
N THR A 98 18.76 -28.00 5.48
CA THR A 98 18.00 -28.51 6.62
C THR A 98 16.79 -29.27 6.08
N PHE A 99 16.69 -30.56 6.41
CA PHE A 99 15.47 -31.31 6.19
C PHE A 99 14.46 -30.83 7.24
N GLU A 100 13.47 -30.04 6.85
CA GLU A 100 12.39 -29.63 7.75
C GLU A 100 11.54 -30.84 8.10
N GLY A 101 11.86 -31.44 9.25
CA GLY A 101 11.14 -32.56 9.83
C GLY A 101 11.18 -32.49 11.36
N LYS A 102 10.03 -32.15 11.93
CA LYS A 102 9.67 -32.14 13.38
C LYS A 102 10.31 -31.03 14.21
N MET A 103 9.53 -29.98 14.43
CA MET A 103 9.60 -29.20 15.66
C MET A 103 9.39 -30.12 16.86
N ALA A 104 10.48 -30.65 17.41
CA ALA A 104 10.50 -31.11 18.79
C ALA A 104 10.72 -29.87 19.67
N ALA A 105 9.63 -29.14 19.94
CA ALA A 105 9.64 -28.25 21.09
C ALA A 105 10.01 -29.11 22.32
N ARG A 106 11.02 -28.68 23.09
CA ARG A 106 11.22 -29.20 24.44
C ARG A 106 10.02 -28.80 25.28
N THR A 107 8.92 -29.53 25.16
CA THR A 107 7.84 -29.49 26.13
C THR A 107 8.39 -30.21 27.35
N ARG A 108 8.83 -29.44 28.34
CA ARG A 108 8.83 -29.93 29.72
C ARG A 108 7.41 -30.44 29.95
N THR A 109 7.27 -31.75 30.06
CA THR A 109 5.98 -32.40 30.25
C THR A 109 5.30 -31.77 31.46
N ILE A 110 4.12 -31.18 31.24
CA ILE A 110 3.24 -30.59 32.27
C ILE A 110 2.97 -31.58 33.43
N LYS A 111 3.20 -32.89 33.21
CA LYS A 111 3.16 -33.94 34.23
C LYS A 111 4.07 -33.72 35.45
N GLN A 112 5.18 -32.97 35.34
CA GLN A 112 6.06 -32.68 36.49
C GLN A 112 5.60 -31.50 37.37
N LEU A 113 4.67 -30.66 36.89
CA LEU A 113 4.12 -29.54 37.68
C LEU A 113 2.92 -29.95 38.54
N MET A 114 2.36 -31.14 38.31
CA MET A 114 1.19 -31.66 39.04
C MET A 114 1.58 -32.66 40.15
N SER A 115 2.87 -32.82 40.47
CA SER A 115 3.37 -33.77 41.48
C SER A 115 3.71 -33.14 42.84
N GLY A 116 3.27 -31.91 43.10
CA GLY A 116 3.27 -31.38 44.46
C GLY A 116 2.16 -32.03 45.28
N PRO A 117 2.33 -32.28 46.59
CA PRO A 117 1.22 -32.65 47.44
C PRO A 117 0.25 -31.47 47.44
N LEU A 118 -0.83 -31.58 46.67
CA LEU A 118 -1.98 -30.70 46.81
C LEU A 118 -2.42 -30.85 48.27
N VAL A 119 -2.24 -29.79 49.06
CA VAL A 119 -2.96 -29.65 50.32
C VAL A 119 -4.42 -29.76 49.93
N ARG A 120 -4.98 -30.94 50.22
CA ARG A 120 -6.37 -31.25 49.98
C ARG A 120 -7.13 -30.38 50.97
N VAL A 121 -7.47 -29.16 50.56
CA VAL A 121 -8.49 -28.38 51.25
C VAL A 121 -9.72 -29.24 51.16
N ALA A 122 -10.01 -29.96 52.25
CA ALA A 122 -11.21 -30.75 52.39
C ALA A 122 -12.36 -29.75 52.48
N CYS A 123 -12.83 -29.25 51.34
CA CYS A 123 -14.15 -28.66 51.26
C CYS A 123 -15.13 -29.83 51.45
N PRO A 124 -15.89 -29.90 52.55
CA PRO A 124 -16.68 -31.06 52.90
C PRO A 124 -18.03 -31.05 52.17
N THR A 125 -18.04 -30.87 50.85
CA THR A 125 -19.29 -30.70 50.08
C THR A 125 -19.33 -31.42 48.72
N ASN A 126 -18.51 -32.45 48.50
CA ASN A 126 -18.49 -33.16 47.19
C ASN A 126 -19.26 -34.48 47.13
N ARG A 127 -20.02 -34.88 48.17
CA ARG A 127 -20.92 -36.05 48.08
C ARG A 127 -22.31 -35.70 47.53
N LEU A 128 -22.85 -34.51 47.84
CA LEU A 128 -24.22 -34.11 47.48
C LEU A 128 -24.35 -33.58 46.04
N LEU A 129 -23.26 -33.09 45.45
CA LEU A 129 -23.25 -32.56 44.08
C LEU A 129 -22.77 -33.60 43.04
N ASN A 130 -22.59 -34.86 43.44
CA ASN A 130 -22.19 -35.92 42.52
C ASN A 130 -23.34 -36.28 41.56
N GLU A 131 -23.04 -36.34 40.26
CA GLU A 131 -23.96 -36.72 39.18
C GLU A 131 -24.56 -38.13 39.32
N ARG A 132 -23.96 -38.95 40.20
CA ARG A 132 -24.44 -40.30 40.51
C ARG A 132 -25.75 -40.29 41.30
N THR A 133 -26.03 -39.23 42.05
CA THR A 133 -27.25 -39.11 42.86
C THR A 133 -28.40 -38.44 42.08
N GLU A 134 -29.64 -38.81 42.38
CA GLU A 134 -30.83 -38.19 41.74
C GLU A 134 -30.91 -36.68 42.00
N TYR A 135 -30.61 -36.24 43.22
CA TYR A 135 -30.54 -34.82 43.57
C TYR A 135 -29.48 -34.08 42.72
N GLY A 136 -28.28 -34.66 42.59
CA GLY A 136 -27.21 -34.10 41.76
C GLY A 136 -27.62 -33.94 40.29
N ARG A 137 -28.35 -34.92 39.72
CA ARG A 137 -28.88 -34.82 38.34
C ARG A 137 -29.93 -33.71 38.19
N ARG A 138 -30.79 -33.50 39.19
CA ARG A 138 -31.79 -32.41 39.20
C ARG A 138 -31.12 -31.05 39.34
N MET A 139 -30.11 -30.94 40.22
CA MET A 139 -29.34 -29.72 40.40
C MET A 139 -28.55 -29.35 39.14
N LYS A 140 -27.91 -30.34 38.51
CA LYS A 140 -27.22 -30.15 37.22
C LYS A 140 -28.19 -29.72 36.12
N ARG A 141 -29.36 -30.36 35.98
CA ARG A 141 -30.38 -29.91 35.01
C ARG A 141 -30.90 -28.51 35.29
N LEU A 142 -31.11 -28.16 36.56
CA LEU A 142 -31.53 -26.82 36.96
C LEU A 142 -30.45 -25.78 36.64
N SER A 143 -29.17 -26.06 36.90
CA SER A 143 -28.08 -25.14 36.59
C SER A 143 -28.00 -24.85 35.10
N HIS A 144 -28.07 -25.88 34.24
CA HIS A 144 -28.07 -25.69 32.78
C HIS A 144 -29.27 -24.84 32.34
N ARG A 145 -30.44 -25.00 32.97
CA ARG A 145 -31.63 -24.18 32.67
C ARG A 145 -31.50 -22.73 33.14
N ILE A 146 -30.86 -22.48 34.28
CA ILE A 146 -30.60 -21.12 34.79
C ILE A 146 -29.59 -20.39 33.88
N PHE A 147 -28.55 -21.10 33.43
CA PHE A 147 -27.50 -20.51 32.59
C PHE A 147 -27.74 -20.62 31.08
N GLY A 148 -28.85 -21.23 30.65
CA GLY A 148 -29.21 -21.37 29.23
C GLY A 148 -28.36 -22.39 28.45
N GLU A 149 -27.70 -23.32 29.14
CA GLU A 149 -26.95 -24.43 28.55
C GLU A 149 -27.86 -25.60 28.13
N VAL A 150 -27.29 -26.61 27.48
CA VAL A 150 -28.03 -27.79 27.03
C VAL A 150 -28.53 -28.61 28.24
N THR A 151 -29.84 -28.64 28.47
CA THR A 151 -30.44 -29.28 29.67
C THR A 151 -30.51 -30.80 29.62
N LEU A 152 -30.52 -31.40 28.42
CA LEU A 152 -30.56 -32.85 28.24
C LEU A 152 -29.14 -33.43 28.36
N GLN A 153 -29.03 -34.63 28.91
CA GLN A 153 -27.77 -35.40 28.85
C GLN A 153 -27.50 -35.71 27.38
N ALA A 154 -26.56 -34.97 26.79
CA ALA A 154 -26.32 -34.96 25.37
C ALA A 154 -25.11 -35.83 25.00
N ASP A 155 -25.22 -36.54 23.87
CA ASP A 155 -24.08 -37.22 23.26
C ASP A 155 -23.05 -36.20 22.74
N LYS A 156 -21.82 -36.66 22.55
CA LYS A 156 -20.75 -35.82 21.98
C LYS A 156 -21.13 -35.19 20.63
N LYS A 157 -21.95 -35.88 19.83
CA LYS A 157 -22.42 -35.40 18.52
C LYS A 157 -23.41 -34.24 18.64
N THR A 158 -24.33 -34.30 19.60
CA THR A 158 -25.32 -33.23 19.81
C THR A 158 -24.66 -32.00 20.45
N MET A 159 -23.70 -32.19 21.37
CA MET A 159 -22.89 -31.10 21.90
C MET A 159 -22.09 -30.37 20.81
N ARG A 160 -21.54 -31.10 19.84
CA ARG A 160 -20.85 -30.49 18.69
C ARG A 160 -21.74 -29.54 17.88
N VAL A 161 -23.03 -29.83 17.75
CA VAL A 161 -23.97 -28.93 17.05
C VAL A 161 -24.18 -27.66 17.86
N ALA A 162 -24.33 -27.76 19.18
CA ALA A 162 -24.42 -26.60 20.05
C ALA A 162 -23.15 -25.74 19.96
N GLU A 163 -21.96 -26.35 19.89
CA GLU A 163 -20.69 -25.65 19.68
C GLU A 163 -20.62 -24.96 18.30
N ILE A 164 -21.04 -25.65 17.23
CA ILE A 164 -21.07 -25.08 15.87
C ILE A 164 -22.03 -23.89 15.80
N MET A 165 -23.19 -23.99 16.45
CA MET A 165 -24.20 -22.92 16.47
C MET A 165 -23.82 -21.76 17.39
N ALA A 166 -23.07 -22.05 18.47
CA ALA A 166 -22.54 -21.03 19.36
C ALA A 166 -21.32 -20.29 18.77
N ALA A 167 -20.56 -20.96 17.90
CA ALA A 167 -19.46 -20.36 17.18
C ALA A 167 -19.95 -19.51 16.01
N GLU A 168 -19.22 -18.45 15.69
CA GLU A 168 -19.47 -17.69 14.48
C GLU A 168 -19.21 -18.56 13.24
N PRO A 169 -20.10 -18.51 12.22
CA PRO A 169 -19.89 -19.16 10.94
C PRO A 169 -18.56 -18.75 10.33
N TRP A 170 -17.90 -19.68 9.63
CA TRP A 170 -16.56 -19.43 9.08
C TRP A 170 -16.49 -18.23 8.14
N GLU A 171 -17.56 -17.99 7.37
CA GLU A 171 -17.66 -16.86 6.43
C GLU A 171 -17.76 -15.50 7.15
N GLN A 172 -18.26 -15.48 8.38
CA GLN A 172 -18.40 -14.25 9.17
C GLN A 172 -17.13 -13.95 9.97
N GLN A 173 -16.29 -14.96 10.21
CA GLN A 173 -15.03 -14.78 10.92
C GLN A 173 -14.13 -13.80 10.15
N ALA A 174 -13.67 -12.74 10.82
CA ALA A 174 -12.91 -11.65 10.19
C ALA A 174 -11.72 -12.12 9.32
N LYS A 175 -11.07 -13.23 9.69
CA LYS A 175 -9.93 -13.81 8.96
C LYS A 175 -10.29 -14.48 7.64
N LEU A 176 -11.45 -15.14 7.58
CA LEU A 176 -11.90 -15.88 6.39
C LEU A 176 -13.01 -15.14 5.64
N SER A 177 -13.53 -14.06 6.23
CA SER A 177 -14.57 -13.24 5.64
C SER A 177 -14.13 -12.63 4.32
N GLU A 178 -15.09 -12.37 3.44
CA GLU A 178 -14.88 -11.62 2.20
C GLU A 178 -14.24 -10.23 2.46
N LYS A 179 -14.50 -9.68 3.65
CA LYS A 179 -13.96 -8.41 4.14
C LYS A 179 -12.49 -8.49 4.56
N TYR A 180 -11.87 -9.67 4.56
CA TYR A 180 -10.48 -9.84 5.00
C TYR A 180 -9.51 -8.98 4.18
N TYR A 181 -9.69 -8.96 2.86
CA TYR A 181 -8.93 -8.05 2.00
C TYR A 181 -9.62 -6.68 1.93
N PRO A 182 -8.84 -5.59 1.93
CA PRO A 182 -9.39 -4.27 1.68
C PRO A 182 -9.99 -4.20 0.28
N ASN A 183 -10.93 -3.28 0.08
CA ASN A 183 -11.50 -2.99 -1.23
C ASN A 183 -10.45 -2.33 -2.15
N THR A 184 -9.64 -3.16 -2.81
CA THR A 184 -8.54 -2.73 -3.70
C THR A 184 -8.98 -1.88 -4.90
N PRO A 185 -10.10 -2.14 -5.61
CA PRO A 185 -10.47 -1.27 -6.73
C PRO A 185 -10.81 0.15 -6.26
N MET A 186 -11.44 0.30 -5.09
CA MET A 186 -11.71 1.63 -4.52
C MET A 186 -10.42 2.44 -4.33
N PHE A 187 -9.38 1.85 -3.73
CA PHE A 187 -8.09 2.51 -3.54
C PHE A 187 -7.39 2.81 -4.87
N HIS A 188 -7.45 1.87 -5.83
CA HIS A 188 -6.88 2.08 -7.16
C HIS A 188 -7.49 3.28 -7.87
N TYR A 189 -8.83 3.39 -7.88
CA TYR A 189 -9.52 4.52 -8.50
C TYR A 189 -9.25 5.83 -7.78
N LEU A 190 -9.27 5.82 -6.45
CA LEU A 190 -9.01 7.01 -5.64
C LEU A 190 -7.66 7.64 -5.98
N VAL A 191 -6.58 6.84 -5.93
CA VAL A 191 -5.21 7.31 -6.22
C VAL A 191 -5.10 7.81 -7.67
N LYS A 192 -5.75 7.12 -8.60
CA LYS A 192 -5.79 7.53 -10.01
C LYS A 192 -6.47 8.89 -10.20
N MET A 193 -7.60 9.13 -9.54
CA MET A 193 -8.29 10.43 -9.58
C MET A 193 -7.42 11.53 -8.96
N LEU A 194 -6.82 11.27 -7.80
CA LEU A 194 -5.93 12.25 -7.14
C LEU A 194 -4.73 12.62 -8.01
N LYS A 195 -4.15 11.66 -8.75
CA LYS A 195 -3.11 11.91 -9.76
C LYS A 195 -3.64 12.79 -10.88
N MET A 196 -4.82 12.50 -11.43
CA MET A 196 -5.42 13.30 -12.50
C MET A 196 -5.70 14.75 -12.07
N HIS A 197 -6.03 14.96 -10.81
CA HIS A 197 -6.21 16.30 -10.25
C HIS A 197 -4.89 16.98 -9.86
N GLY A 198 -3.74 16.30 -9.94
CA GLY A 198 -2.44 16.85 -9.56
C GLY A 198 -2.21 16.97 -8.04
N LEU A 199 -3.10 16.41 -7.21
CA LEU A 199 -2.96 16.43 -5.75
C LEU A 199 -1.99 15.35 -5.24
N PHE A 200 -1.80 14.28 -6.01
CA PHE A 200 -0.98 13.15 -5.62
C PHE A 200 0.03 12.78 -6.71
N PHE A 201 1.29 12.67 -6.33
CA PHE A 201 2.37 12.21 -7.20
C PHE A 201 2.69 10.74 -6.92
N ASP A 202 2.45 9.88 -7.92
CA ASP A 202 2.70 8.44 -7.83
C ASP A 202 4.01 8.07 -8.53
N GLU A 203 5.09 7.93 -7.74
CA GLU A 203 6.43 7.56 -8.23
C GLU A 203 6.44 6.25 -9.01
N HIS A 204 5.66 5.25 -8.57
CA HIS A 204 5.63 3.93 -9.20
C HIS A 204 4.98 3.97 -10.58
N LEU A 205 3.90 4.74 -10.74
CA LEU A 205 3.27 4.93 -12.05
C LEU A 205 4.19 5.71 -12.99
N VAL A 206 4.80 6.79 -12.51
CA VAL A 206 5.75 7.60 -13.29
C VAL A 206 6.92 6.74 -13.77
N TRP A 207 7.48 5.90 -12.90
CA TRP A 207 8.55 5.00 -13.30
C TRP A 207 8.13 4.01 -14.38
N ARG A 208 6.90 3.45 -14.31
CA ARG A 208 6.36 2.58 -15.35
C ARG A 208 6.18 3.29 -16.68
N GLU A 209 5.73 4.55 -16.66
CA GLU A 209 5.58 5.41 -17.84
C GLU A 209 6.93 5.65 -18.51
N VAL A 210 7.95 6.07 -17.75
CA VAL A 210 9.33 6.26 -18.24
C VAL A 210 9.91 4.98 -18.82
N GLN A 211 9.72 3.84 -18.15
CA GLN A 211 10.18 2.55 -18.68
C GLN A 211 9.51 2.17 -20.01
N ASN A 212 8.25 2.56 -20.19
CA ASN A 212 7.55 2.36 -21.44
C ASN A 212 8.10 3.28 -22.54
N GLU A 213 8.34 4.56 -22.25
CA GLU A 213 8.95 5.49 -23.21
C GLU A 213 10.32 5.00 -23.69
N ILE A 214 11.18 4.54 -22.77
CA ILE A 214 12.49 3.97 -23.12
C ILE A 214 12.35 2.74 -24.03
N ARG A 215 11.33 1.90 -23.80
CA ARG A 215 11.07 0.72 -24.65
C ARG A 215 10.56 1.13 -26.04
N ILE A 216 9.70 2.15 -26.12
CA ILE A 216 9.19 2.70 -27.39
C ILE A 216 10.34 3.34 -28.17
N ALA A 217 11.21 4.11 -27.51
CA ALA A 217 12.42 4.69 -28.11
C ALA A 217 13.37 3.62 -28.65
N LYS A 218 13.43 2.45 -28.00
CA LYS A 218 14.14 1.25 -28.49
C LYS A 218 13.40 0.53 -29.64
N GLY A 219 12.28 1.05 -30.12
CA GLY A 219 11.47 0.46 -31.19
C GLY A 219 10.60 -0.73 -30.77
N LYS A 220 10.42 -0.98 -29.46
CA LYS A 220 9.58 -2.08 -28.98
C LYS A 220 8.11 -1.66 -28.93
N ILE A 221 7.25 -2.45 -29.56
CA ILE A 221 5.79 -2.30 -29.45
C ILE A 221 5.35 -2.94 -28.12
N ILE A 222 5.05 -2.11 -27.12
CA ILE A 222 4.68 -2.56 -25.75
C ILE A 222 3.24 -3.05 -25.71
N HIS A 223 2.34 -2.30 -26.34
CA HIS A 223 0.92 -2.57 -26.38
C HIS A 223 0.51 -2.74 -27.85
N PRO A 224 0.71 -3.92 -28.45
CA PRO A 224 0.25 -4.17 -29.81
C PRO A 224 -1.28 -4.09 -29.85
N PRO A 225 -1.87 -3.69 -30.99
CA PRO A 225 -3.32 -3.69 -31.13
C PRO A 225 -3.84 -5.11 -30.92
N ILE A 226 -4.98 -5.21 -30.24
CA ILE A 226 -5.59 -6.48 -29.84
C ILE A 226 -5.79 -7.34 -31.10
N GLY A 227 -5.28 -8.57 -31.08
CA GLY A 227 -5.33 -9.50 -32.22
C GLY A 227 -4.20 -9.39 -33.24
N ALA A 228 -3.29 -8.41 -33.13
CA ALA A 228 -2.08 -8.28 -33.94
C ALA A 228 -0.84 -8.90 -33.26
N GLY A 229 -1.06 -9.95 -32.47
CA GLY A 229 0.01 -10.69 -31.80
C GLY A 229 0.91 -11.45 -32.79
N LYS A 230 2.01 -11.98 -32.27
CA LYS A 230 3.06 -12.70 -33.03
C LYS A 230 2.54 -13.80 -33.96
N GLN A 231 1.37 -14.37 -33.68
CA GLN A 231 0.77 -15.43 -34.48
C GLN A 231 0.38 -14.96 -35.89
N LYS A 232 -0.08 -13.71 -36.07
CA LYS A 232 -0.50 -13.21 -37.40
C LYS A 232 0.67 -12.80 -38.31
N THR A 233 1.81 -12.45 -37.74
CA THR A 233 3.01 -12.07 -38.50
C THR A 233 3.68 -13.27 -39.18
N LYS A 234 3.57 -14.47 -38.58
CA LYS A 234 4.16 -15.70 -39.12
C LYS A 234 3.45 -16.27 -40.35
N GLY A 235 2.19 -15.93 -40.60
CA GLY A 235 1.42 -16.41 -41.75
C GLY A 235 1.50 -15.54 -43.01
N LYS A 236 2.35 -14.50 -43.02
CA LYS A 236 2.52 -13.56 -44.13
C LYS A 236 3.87 -13.70 -44.87
N ILE A 237 4.59 -14.81 -44.65
CA ILE A 237 5.84 -15.17 -45.33
C ILE A 237 5.59 -16.47 -46.10
#